data_AF-A0AAE8WZ50-F1
#
_entry.id   AF-A0AAE8WZ50-F1
#
_cell.length_a   1.000
_cell.length_b   1.000
_cell.length_c   1.000
_cell.angle_alpha   90.00
_cell.angle_beta   90.00
_cell.angle_gamma   90.00
#
_symmetry.space_group_name_H-M   'P 1'
#
loop_
_entity.id
_entity.type
_entity.pdbx_description
1 polymer ?
#
loop_
_entity_poly.entity_id
_entity_poly.type
_entity_poly.pdbx_seq_one_letter_code
_entity_poly.pdbx_strand_id
1 'polypeptide(L)' 'METYNHTYRHHNFSHKDLSDLTFTACTFIRSDFRRANLRDTTFVNCKFIEQGD' A
#
# COMPACT_ATOMS: atom_id res chain seq x y z
N MET A 1 9.35 -8.26 4.21
CA MET A 1 9.96 -6.95 4.60
C MET A 1 8.86 -6.12 5.23
N GLU A 2 9.11 -5.46 6.35
CA GLU A 2 8.04 -4.81 7.14
C GLU A 2 8.15 -3.29 7.07
N THR A 3 7.02 -2.61 6.93
CA THR A 3 6.92 -1.15 6.92
C THR A 3 5.96 -0.67 7.99
N TYR A 4 6.38 0.30 8.80
CA TYR A 4 5.63 0.78 9.94
C TYR A 4 5.43 2.30 9.89
N ASN A 5 4.22 2.77 10.16
CA ASN A 5 3.86 4.18 10.30
C ASN A 5 4.34 5.08 9.14
N HIS A 6 4.20 4.59 7.91
CA HIS A 6 4.64 5.31 6.71
C HIS A 6 3.46 5.89 5.93
N THR A 7 3.61 7.08 5.37
CA THR A 7 2.59 7.69 4.51
C THR A 7 3.06 7.75 3.06
N TYR A 8 2.39 7.02 2.17
CA TYR A 8 2.63 7.01 0.74
C TYR A 8 1.60 7.91 0.04
N ARG A 9 2.05 8.98 -0.62
CA ARG A 9 1.18 9.92 -1.34
C ARG A 9 1.50 9.88 -2.83
N HIS A 10 0.48 9.70 -3.68
CA HIS A 10 0.62 9.64 -5.15
C HIS A 10 1.67 8.61 -5.59
N HIS A 11 1.84 7.55 -4.82
CA HIS A 11 2.86 6.55 -5.10
C HIS A 11 2.33 5.52 -6.08
N ASN A 12 3.10 5.22 -7.12
CA ASN A 12 2.72 4.23 -8.11
C ASN A 12 3.27 2.84 -7.70
N PHE A 13 2.39 2.00 -7.16
CA PHE A 13 2.63 0.59 -6.90
C PHE A 13 2.14 -0.31 -8.04
N SER A 14 1.67 0.26 -9.15
CA SER A 14 1.16 -0.56 -10.26
C SER A 14 2.23 -1.50 -10.79
N HIS A 15 1.84 -2.73 -11.10
CA HIS A 15 2.73 -3.79 -11.58
C HIS A 15 3.91 -4.15 -10.65
N LYS A 16 3.95 -3.63 -9.41
CA LYS A 16 5.03 -3.93 -8.46
C LYS A 16 4.74 -5.25 -7.75
N ASP A 17 5.82 -5.96 -7.43
CA ASP A 17 5.74 -7.09 -6.53
C ASP A 17 5.77 -6.60 -5.08
N LEU A 18 4.63 -6.74 -4.40
CA LEU A 18 4.45 -6.43 -2.99
C LEU A 18 4.18 -7.71 -2.18
N SER A 19 4.42 -8.88 -2.78
CA SER A 19 4.20 -10.14 -2.10
C SER A 19 5.11 -10.30 -0.88
N ASP A 20 4.59 -11.00 0.14
CA ASP A 20 5.33 -11.24 1.40
C ASP A 20 5.75 -9.95 2.15
N LEU A 21 5.02 -8.86 1.92
CA LEU A 21 5.19 -7.58 2.62
C LEU A 21 4.15 -7.38 3.71
N THR A 22 4.58 -6.80 4.82
CA THR A 22 3.67 -6.38 5.90
C THR A 22 3.72 -4.87 6.05
N PHE A 23 2.58 -4.22 5.87
CA PHE A 23 2.37 -2.80 6.10
C PHE A 23 1.59 -2.62 7.39
N THR A 24 2.15 -1.88 8.35
CA THR A 24 1.56 -1.66 9.67
C THR A 24 1.44 -0.16 9.95
N ALA A 25 0.25 0.30 10.33
CA ALA A 25 -0.03 1.72 10.61
C ALA A 25 0.30 2.67 9.43
N CYS A 26 0.33 2.17 8.19
CA CYS A 26 0.66 2.97 7.01
C CYS A 26 -0.56 3.66 6.42
N THR A 27 -0.37 4.81 5.79
CA THR A 27 -1.42 5.58 5.10
C THR A 27 -1.09 5.69 3.61
N PHE A 28 -2.01 5.28 2.74
CA PHE A 28 -1.88 5.35 1.30
C PHE A 28 -2.86 6.40 0.77
N ILE A 29 -2.37 7.46 0.16
CA ILE A 29 -3.17 8.61 -0.31
C ILE A 29 -2.99 8.76 -1.81
N ARG A 30 -4.05 8.52 -2.60
CA ARG A 30 -4.00 8.51 -4.07
C ARG A 30 -2.89 7.62 -4.64
N SER A 31 -2.60 6.51 -3.98
CA SER A 31 -1.60 5.55 -4.44
C SER A 31 -2.25 4.53 -5.37
N ASP A 32 -1.53 4.16 -6.43
CA ASP A 32 -2.02 3.26 -7.46
C ASP A 32 -1.52 1.83 -7.20
N PHE A 33 -2.42 0.88 -6.99
CA PHE A 33 -2.10 -0.54 -6.79
C PHE A 33 -2.52 -1.43 -7.97
N ARG A 34 -2.86 -0.85 -9.12
CA ARG A 34 -3.36 -1.60 -10.28
C ARG A 34 -2.34 -2.64 -10.74
N ARG A 35 -2.76 -3.91 -10.83
CA ARG A 35 -1.91 -5.04 -11.22
C ARG A 35 -0.68 -5.25 -10.32
N ALA A 36 -0.65 -4.69 -9.11
CA ALA A 36 0.36 -5.03 -8.12
C ALA A 36 0.16 -6.48 -7.64
N ASN A 37 1.26 -7.20 -7.39
CA ASN A 37 1.19 -8.52 -6.78
C ASN A 37 1.10 -8.34 -5.26
N LEU A 38 -0.09 -8.59 -4.69
CA LEU A 38 -0.38 -8.49 -3.25
C LEU A 38 -0.46 -9.87 -2.57
N ARG A 39 0.12 -10.90 -3.19
CA ARG A 39 0.06 -12.27 -2.67
C ARG A 39 0.80 -12.36 -1.34
N ASP A 40 0.17 -12.92 -0.31
CA ASP A 40 0.75 -13.03 1.04
C ASP A 40 1.11 -11.66 1.67
N THR A 41 0.58 -10.56 1.13
CA THR A 41 0.74 -9.21 1.70
C THR A 41 -0.22 -9.00 2.87
N THR A 42 0.27 -8.44 3.97
CA THR A 42 -0.54 -8.15 5.16
C THR A 42 -0.64 -6.64 5.39
N PHE A 43 -1.85 -6.13 5.63
CA PHE A 43 -2.09 -4.73 6.01
C PHE A 43 -2.70 -4.67 7.41
N VAL A 44 -1.97 -4.14 8.39
CA VAL A 44 -2.39 -4.01 9.79
C VAL A 44 -2.58 -2.54 10.13
N ASN A 45 -3.79 -2.13 10.52
CA ASN A 45 -4.09 -0.76 10.93
C ASN A 45 -3.74 0.31 9.87
N CYS A 46 -3.79 -0.06 8.59
CA CYS A 46 -3.48 0.83 7.47
C CYS A 46 -4.72 1.62 7.01
N LYS A 47 -4.50 2.81 6.45
CA LYS A 47 -5.54 3.66 5.88
C LYS A 47 -5.34 3.83 4.39
N PHE A 48 -6.39 3.63 3.60
CA PHE A 48 -6.39 3.88 2.16
C PHE A 48 -7.35 5.05 1.89
N ILE A 49 -6.80 6.14 1.38
CA ILE A 49 -7.51 7.38 1.10
C ILE A 49 -7.40 7.61 -0.41
N GLU A 50 -8.41 7.18 -1.14
CA GLU A 50 -8.59 7.55 -2.55
C GLU A 50 -9.14 8.98 -2.62
N GLN A 51 -8.81 9.72 -3.68
CA GLN A 51 -9.52 10.97 -3.93
C GLN A 51 -10.85 10.60 -4.59
N GLY A 52 -11.93 10.62 -3.81
CA GLY A 52 -13.26 10.80 -4.38
C GLY A 52 -13.32 12.16 -5.07
N ASP A 53 -13.99 12.19 -6.22
CA ASP A 53 -14.24 13.36 -7.07
C ASP A 53 -14.61 14.62 -6.27
#